data_AF-A0A1Q5ZVE4-F1
#
_entry.id   AF-A0A1Q5ZVE4-F1
#
_cell.length_a   1.000
_cell.length_b   1.000
_cell.length_c   1.000
_cell.angle_alpha   90.00
_cell.angle_beta   90.00
_cell.angle_gamma   90.00
#
_symmetry.space_group_name_H-M   'P 1'
#
loop_
_entity.id
_entity.type
_entity.pdbx_description
1 polymer ?
#
loop_
_entity_poly.entity_id
_entity_poly.type
_entity_poly.pdbx_seq_one_letter_code
_entity_poly.pdbx_strand_id
1 'polypeptide(L)'
;MKKLLLPAFLLLSGLADAQIINFPDANLKTKLLAEISALSTGYDQNGDAVLIDFNGDGEIEAVEAAAIYGLNISGASVSNLSGLEVFINLEWIQCGVNQITSLNTSMFPNLKNLMCGYNPITTLDLTGFTQLEILDCEYAQITSLNVAGMQGLKSLRCSGNALTTLDLSGLSSLEEFTSAENPITSLNFDDAVNLSQLTIRQSMLTELDLTHSPLLAYIGFSENPLLETINLKNNGAALVATECQFNNNPNLVSVCVDDGEEETVAQCNWWPTTAQISSTCSFLDTETFAAKKIELFPNPSDGLVTVHTGFEIKFLELYDLQGRLLQQVTAVQGNTSIDVSNLQNGEYLLKVYTEIGSLSKKILRK
;
A
#
# COMPACT_ATOMS: atom_id res chain seq x y z
N MET A 1 -73.43 41.63 -2.14
CA MET A 1 -72.99 40.27 -2.48
C MET A 1 -71.46 40.25 -2.49
N LYS A 2 -70.83 39.92 -1.35
CA LYS A 2 -69.37 39.74 -1.25
C LYS A 2 -69.09 38.26 -1.52
N LYS A 3 -68.41 37.95 -2.63
CA LYS A 3 -67.98 36.58 -2.93
C LYS A 3 -66.72 36.27 -2.11
N LEU A 4 -66.83 35.26 -1.26
CA LEU A 4 -65.75 34.68 -0.47
C LEU A 4 -64.82 33.95 -1.45
N LEU A 5 -63.58 34.41 -1.59
CA LEU A 5 -62.51 33.68 -2.30
C LEU A 5 -61.81 32.80 -1.26
N LEU A 6 -62.02 31.49 -1.36
CA LEU A 6 -61.22 30.48 -0.66
C LEU A 6 -59.97 30.23 -1.52
N PRO A 7 -58.73 30.36 -1.01
CA PRO A 7 -57.57 29.86 -1.73
C PRO A 7 -57.57 28.33 -1.63
N ALA A 8 -57.58 27.66 -2.79
CA ALA A 8 -57.34 26.23 -2.89
C ALA A 8 -55.87 25.98 -2.50
N PHE A 9 -55.67 25.42 -1.32
CA PHE A 9 -54.38 24.90 -0.89
C PHE A 9 -54.14 23.60 -1.68
N LEU A 10 -53.44 23.71 -2.80
CA LEU A 10 -52.92 22.54 -3.52
C LEU A 10 -51.79 21.97 -2.65
N LEU A 11 -52.14 20.96 -1.84
CA LEU A 11 -51.18 20.03 -1.27
C LEU A 11 -50.54 19.27 -2.43
N LEU A 12 -49.43 19.79 -2.98
CA LEU A 12 -48.44 18.94 -3.66
C LEU A 12 -47.75 18.13 -2.55
N SER A 13 -48.40 17.06 -2.11
CA SER A 13 -47.70 15.95 -1.45
C SER A 13 -46.74 15.35 -2.47
N GLY A 14 -45.46 15.29 -2.10
CA GLY A 14 -44.36 14.90 -2.97
C GLY A 14 -44.64 13.62 -3.76
N LEU A 15 -44.59 13.75 -5.08
CA LEU A 15 -44.26 12.64 -5.96
C LEU A 15 -42.79 12.32 -5.67
N ALA A 16 -42.55 11.32 -4.83
CA ALA A 16 -41.33 10.53 -4.95
C ALA A 16 -41.51 9.76 -6.25
N ASP A 17 -41.15 10.39 -7.38
CA ASP A 17 -41.30 9.76 -8.68
C ASP A 17 -40.39 8.53 -8.74
N ALA A 18 -40.99 7.42 -9.17
CA ALA A 18 -40.33 6.27 -9.76
C ALA A 18 -39.53 6.71 -11.00
N GLN A 19 -38.40 7.38 -10.79
CA GLN A 19 -37.52 7.76 -11.87
C GLN A 19 -36.75 6.51 -12.32
N ILE A 20 -37.10 6.00 -13.50
CA ILE A 20 -36.37 4.91 -14.15
C ILE A 20 -34.93 5.36 -14.40
N ILE A 21 -33.98 4.55 -13.94
CA ILE A 21 -32.56 4.85 -14.05
C ILE A 21 -31.98 4.21 -15.30
N ASN A 22 -31.23 5.00 -16.07
CA ASN A 22 -30.56 4.53 -17.27
C ASN A 22 -29.20 3.91 -16.92
N PHE A 23 -29.02 2.63 -17.26
CA PHE A 23 -27.74 1.92 -17.16
C PHE A 23 -27.20 1.65 -18.58
N PRO A 24 -26.22 2.44 -19.06
CA PRO A 24 -25.68 2.27 -20.41
C PRO A 24 -24.97 0.93 -20.63
N ASP A 25 -24.45 0.33 -19.56
CA ASP A 25 -23.83 -0.99 -19.60
C ASP A 25 -24.90 -2.08 -19.42
N ALA A 26 -25.13 -2.84 -20.50
CA ALA A 26 -26.14 -3.90 -20.49
C ALA A 26 -25.78 -5.05 -19.53
N ASN A 27 -24.49 -5.31 -19.30
CA ASN A 27 -24.06 -6.32 -18.35
C ASN A 27 -24.36 -5.87 -16.92
N LEU A 28 -24.15 -4.58 -16.62
CA LEU A 28 -24.54 -3.99 -15.35
C LEU A 28 -26.05 -4.09 -15.13
N LYS A 29 -26.88 -3.63 -16.08
CA LYS A 29 -28.34 -3.73 -15.95
C LYS A 29 -28.79 -5.18 -15.72
N THR A 30 -28.26 -6.11 -16.51
CA THR A 30 -28.57 -7.55 -16.36
C THR A 30 -28.18 -8.08 -14.98
N LYS A 31 -27.03 -7.66 -14.45
CA LYS A 31 -26.54 -8.08 -13.14
C LYS A 31 -27.42 -7.52 -12.00
N LEU A 32 -27.90 -6.29 -12.13
CA LEU A 32 -28.79 -5.64 -11.16
C LEU A 32 -30.20 -6.26 -11.12
N LEU A 33 -30.71 -6.71 -12.27
CA LEU A 33 -32.00 -7.41 -12.41
C LEU A 33 -31.93 -8.91 -12.08
N ALA A 34 -30.79 -9.40 -11.60
CA ALA A 34 -30.62 -10.82 -11.34
C ALA A 34 -31.46 -11.26 -10.12
N GLU A 35 -32.15 -12.39 -10.29
CA GLU A 35 -32.91 -13.06 -9.23
C GLU A 35 -32.02 -13.44 -8.04
N ILE A 36 -32.63 -13.57 -6.85
CA ILE A 36 -31.94 -14.02 -5.65
C ILE A 36 -31.35 -15.42 -5.91
N SER A 37 -30.04 -15.52 -5.70
CA SER A 37 -29.28 -16.76 -5.75
C SER A 37 -28.26 -16.79 -4.61
N ALA A 38 -27.49 -17.87 -4.48
CA ALA A 38 -26.38 -17.93 -3.53
C ALA A 38 -25.31 -16.84 -3.78
N LEU A 39 -25.33 -16.16 -4.94
CA LEU A 39 -24.47 -15.04 -5.32
C LEU A 39 -25.33 -13.79 -5.59
N SER A 40 -26.20 -13.44 -4.65
CA SER A 40 -27.13 -12.31 -4.78
C SER A 40 -26.39 -10.99 -5.04
N THR A 41 -26.98 -10.15 -5.87
CA THR A 41 -26.39 -8.86 -6.29
C THR A 41 -26.62 -7.76 -5.24
N GLY A 42 -27.81 -7.67 -4.63
CA GLY A 42 -28.18 -6.63 -3.68
C GLY A 42 -28.33 -7.12 -2.25
N TYR A 43 -27.97 -6.27 -1.29
CA TYR A 43 -28.06 -6.54 0.15
C TYR A 43 -28.66 -5.34 0.88
N ASP A 44 -29.52 -5.60 1.86
CA ASP A 44 -30.14 -4.58 2.69
C ASP A 44 -29.22 -4.13 3.85
N GLN A 45 -29.70 -3.22 4.70
CA GLN A 45 -28.96 -2.69 5.86
C GLN A 45 -28.56 -3.75 6.91
N ASN A 46 -29.25 -4.90 6.95
CA ASN A 46 -28.94 -6.00 7.87
C ASN A 46 -27.90 -6.96 7.26
N GLY A 47 -27.54 -6.76 5.99
CA GLY A 47 -26.69 -7.67 5.22
C GLY A 47 -27.46 -8.85 4.64
N ASP A 48 -28.81 -8.82 4.67
CA ASP A 48 -29.63 -9.86 4.06
C ASP A 48 -29.71 -9.65 2.55
N ALA A 49 -29.59 -10.74 1.79
CA ALA A 49 -29.72 -10.71 0.34
C ALA A 49 -31.16 -10.35 -0.08
N VAL A 50 -31.31 -9.37 -0.98
CA VAL A 50 -32.60 -8.88 -1.47
C VAL A 50 -32.59 -8.71 -2.98
N LEU A 51 -33.78 -8.78 -3.59
CA LEU A 51 -33.98 -8.34 -4.97
C LEU A 51 -33.83 -6.81 -5.02
N ILE A 52 -33.12 -6.30 -6.02
CA ILE A 52 -33.05 -4.86 -6.27
C ILE A 52 -34.35 -4.42 -6.95
N ASP A 53 -34.70 -5.05 -8.09
CA ASP A 53 -36.01 -4.95 -8.73
C ASP A 53 -37.03 -5.77 -7.92
N PHE A 54 -37.56 -5.18 -6.83
CA PHE A 54 -38.52 -5.88 -5.96
C PHE A 54 -39.93 -5.87 -6.53
N ASN A 55 -40.22 -4.95 -7.46
CA ASN A 55 -41.55 -4.82 -8.07
C ASN A 55 -41.71 -5.74 -9.30
N GLY A 56 -40.60 -6.24 -9.86
CA GLY A 56 -40.51 -7.20 -10.95
C GLY A 56 -40.84 -6.62 -12.32
N ASP A 57 -40.68 -5.32 -12.53
CA ASP A 57 -41.03 -4.63 -13.77
C ASP A 57 -39.88 -4.56 -14.79
N GLY A 58 -38.69 -5.02 -14.42
CA GLY A 58 -37.51 -5.07 -15.28
C GLY A 58 -36.75 -3.74 -15.37
N GLU A 59 -37.11 -2.76 -14.55
CA GLU A 59 -36.38 -1.51 -14.36
C GLU A 59 -35.84 -1.41 -12.93
N ILE A 60 -34.90 -0.49 -12.71
CA ILE A 60 -34.43 -0.15 -11.36
C ILE A 60 -34.85 1.30 -11.09
N GLU A 61 -35.62 1.47 -10.03
CA GLU A 61 -36.12 2.75 -9.57
C GLU A 61 -35.27 3.31 -8.41
N ALA A 62 -35.34 4.62 -8.19
CA ALA A 62 -34.61 5.25 -7.08
C ALA A 62 -35.03 4.70 -5.70
N VAL A 63 -36.29 4.30 -5.53
CA VAL A 63 -36.79 3.70 -4.27
C VAL A 63 -36.19 2.32 -4.02
N GLU A 64 -36.00 1.54 -5.09
CA GLU A 64 -35.34 0.24 -5.06
C GLU A 64 -33.87 0.37 -4.73
N ALA A 65 -33.15 1.24 -5.45
CA ALA A 65 -31.74 1.50 -5.19
C ALA A 65 -31.48 2.05 -3.78
N ALA A 66 -32.38 2.86 -3.23
CA ALA A 66 -32.27 3.39 -1.87
C ALA A 66 -32.41 2.32 -0.77
N ALA A 67 -33.00 1.15 -1.07
CA ALA A 67 -33.10 0.05 -0.12
C ALA A 67 -31.80 -0.78 -0.02
N ILE A 68 -30.83 -0.54 -0.92
CA ILE A 68 -29.60 -1.32 -1.03
C ILE A 68 -28.44 -0.64 -0.31
N TYR A 69 -27.79 -1.40 0.58
CA TYR A 69 -26.62 -0.99 1.36
C TYR A 69 -25.36 -1.75 0.95
N GLY A 70 -25.51 -2.87 0.23
CA GLY A 70 -24.42 -3.68 -0.29
C GLY A 70 -24.66 -4.13 -1.72
N LEU A 71 -23.62 -4.11 -2.55
CA LEU A 71 -23.73 -4.47 -3.96
C LEU A 71 -22.58 -5.38 -4.41
N ASN A 72 -22.90 -6.54 -4.97
CA ASN A 72 -21.94 -7.46 -5.59
C ASN A 72 -22.19 -7.59 -7.10
N ILE A 73 -21.39 -6.88 -7.88
CA ILE A 73 -21.39 -6.90 -9.36
C ILE A 73 -20.12 -7.56 -9.93
N SER A 74 -19.43 -8.41 -9.16
CA SER A 74 -18.22 -9.07 -9.62
C SER A 74 -18.45 -10.06 -10.76
N GLY A 75 -17.46 -10.21 -11.64
CA GLY A 75 -17.43 -11.25 -12.67
C GLY A 75 -18.46 -11.06 -13.79
N ALA A 76 -19.00 -9.86 -13.95
CA ALA A 76 -20.10 -9.58 -14.87
C ALA A 76 -19.64 -8.95 -16.20
N SER A 77 -18.34 -8.77 -16.42
CA SER A 77 -17.80 -8.03 -17.57
C SER A 77 -18.36 -6.60 -17.68
N VAL A 78 -18.59 -5.96 -16.53
CA VAL A 78 -19.04 -4.57 -16.45
C VAL A 78 -17.87 -3.65 -16.77
N SER A 79 -18.12 -2.63 -17.59
CA SER A 79 -17.14 -1.63 -18.01
C SER A 79 -17.51 -0.21 -17.58
N ASN A 80 -18.81 0.04 -17.37
CA ASN A 80 -19.32 1.36 -17.01
C ASN A 80 -20.32 1.26 -15.84
N LEU A 81 -20.05 2.02 -14.78
CA LEU A 81 -20.85 2.07 -13.55
C LEU A 81 -21.90 3.17 -13.52
N SER A 82 -22.07 3.91 -14.62
CA SER A 82 -23.10 4.96 -14.73
C SER A 82 -24.48 4.39 -14.44
N GLY A 83 -25.26 5.10 -13.62
CA GLY A 83 -26.53 4.66 -13.06
C GLY A 83 -26.40 4.23 -11.60
N LEU A 84 -25.20 3.89 -11.09
CA LEU A 84 -25.03 3.52 -9.69
C LEU A 84 -25.08 4.72 -8.73
N GLU A 85 -25.13 5.96 -9.22
CA GLU A 85 -25.24 7.18 -8.41
C GLU A 85 -26.52 7.23 -7.56
N VAL A 86 -27.55 6.45 -7.92
CA VAL A 86 -28.81 6.39 -7.16
C VAL A 86 -28.78 5.48 -5.94
N PHE A 87 -27.73 4.65 -5.79
CA PHE A 87 -27.53 3.78 -4.64
C PHE A 87 -26.95 4.59 -3.47
N ILE A 88 -27.72 5.59 -3.01
CA ILE A 88 -27.27 6.63 -2.07
C ILE A 88 -26.90 6.10 -0.67
N ASN A 89 -27.39 4.92 -0.30
CA ASN A 89 -27.14 4.28 0.98
C ASN A 89 -26.07 3.18 0.91
N LEU A 90 -25.39 3.04 -0.23
CA LEU A 90 -24.40 1.99 -0.44
C LEU A 90 -23.19 2.19 0.51
N GLU A 91 -22.99 1.21 1.39
CA GLU A 91 -21.88 1.17 2.34
C GLU A 91 -20.74 0.27 1.85
N TRP A 92 -21.05 -0.74 1.02
CA TRP A 92 -20.02 -1.59 0.43
C TRP A 92 -20.34 -1.99 -1.01
N ILE A 93 -19.28 -2.10 -1.82
CA ILE A 93 -19.38 -2.58 -3.20
C ILE A 93 -18.25 -3.56 -3.51
N GLN A 94 -18.63 -4.71 -4.07
CA GLN A 94 -17.72 -5.66 -4.69
C GLN A 94 -17.92 -5.61 -6.20
N CYS A 95 -16.96 -5.02 -6.90
CA CYS A 95 -16.98 -4.85 -8.35
C CYS A 95 -15.74 -5.44 -9.04
N GLY A 96 -15.05 -6.37 -8.37
CA GLY A 96 -13.86 -7.01 -8.92
C GLY A 96 -14.13 -7.98 -10.08
N VAL A 97 -13.09 -8.33 -10.83
CA VAL A 97 -13.16 -9.22 -12.00
C VAL A 97 -14.09 -8.65 -13.08
N ASN A 98 -13.80 -7.45 -13.55
CA ASN A 98 -14.60 -6.70 -14.52
C ASN A 98 -13.67 -5.99 -15.53
N GLN A 99 -14.22 -5.05 -16.30
CA GLN A 99 -13.50 -4.24 -17.30
C GLN A 99 -13.55 -2.74 -16.96
N ILE A 100 -13.64 -2.41 -15.66
CA ILE A 100 -13.74 -1.05 -15.18
C ILE A 100 -12.36 -0.37 -15.33
N THR A 101 -12.34 0.79 -15.98
CA THR A 101 -11.09 1.54 -16.21
C THR A 101 -10.94 2.76 -15.30
N SER A 102 -12.05 3.21 -14.70
CA SER A 102 -12.06 4.33 -13.76
C SER A 102 -13.23 4.16 -12.79
N LEU A 103 -13.06 4.68 -11.58
CA LEU A 103 -14.08 4.71 -10.54
C LEU A 103 -14.23 6.15 -10.06
N ASN A 104 -15.47 6.66 -10.04
CA ASN A 104 -15.75 8.02 -9.57
C ASN A 104 -16.30 7.97 -8.14
N THR A 105 -15.62 8.64 -7.22
CA THR A 105 -15.94 8.64 -5.79
C THR A 105 -17.26 9.33 -5.45
N SER A 106 -17.72 10.26 -6.28
CA SER A 106 -18.99 10.98 -6.06
C SER A 106 -20.23 10.08 -6.14
N MET A 107 -20.10 8.85 -6.65
CA MET A 107 -21.22 7.90 -6.75
C MET A 107 -21.60 7.31 -5.39
N PHE A 108 -20.69 7.25 -4.42
CA PHE A 108 -20.89 6.47 -3.18
C PHE A 108 -20.48 7.28 -1.92
N PRO A 109 -21.31 8.24 -1.48
CA PRO A 109 -20.96 9.15 -0.38
C PRO A 109 -20.81 8.47 0.99
N ASN A 110 -21.43 7.30 1.17
CA ASN A 110 -21.44 6.54 2.41
C ASN A 110 -20.58 5.27 2.36
N LEU A 111 -19.75 5.13 1.32
CA LEU A 111 -18.98 3.90 1.10
C LEU A 111 -17.89 3.75 2.16
N LYS A 112 -17.90 2.58 2.81
CA LYS A 112 -16.92 2.12 3.79
C LYS A 112 -16.02 1.05 3.19
N ASN A 113 -16.55 0.15 2.34
CA ASN A 113 -15.77 -0.95 1.79
C ASN A 113 -15.80 -0.94 0.25
N LEU A 114 -14.63 -0.86 -0.36
CA LEU A 114 -14.44 -0.89 -1.81
C LEU A 114 -13.58 -2.09 -2.18
N MET A 115 -14.16 -3.04 -2.91
CA MET A 115 -13.46 -4.20 -3.47
C MET A 115 -13.52 -4.15 -4.99
N CYS A 116 -12.51 -3.55 -5.62
CA CYS A 116 -12.45 -3.29 -7.05
C CYS A 116 -11.33 -4.04 -7.78
N GLY A 117 -10.68 -5.01 -7.13
CA GLY A 117 -9.57 -5.75 -7.71
C GLY A 117 -9.87 -6.49 -9.02
N TYR A 118 -8.84 -6.88 -9.77
CA TYR A 118 -8.96 -7.53 -11.08
C TYR A 118 -9.78 -6.71 -12.08
N ASN A 119 -9.47 -5.41 -12.18
CA ASN A 119 -10.00 -4.50 -13.18
C ASN A 119 -8.84 -3.71 -13.81
N PRO A 120 -8.92 -3.26 -15.07
CA PRO A 120 -7.88 -2.43 -15.69
C PRO A 120 -7.92 -0.96 -15.23
N ILE A 121 -7.88 -0.71 -13.92
CA ILE A 121 -7.96 0.64 -13.30
C ILE A 121 -6.56 1.26 -13.22
N THR A 122 -6.20 2.08 -14.20
CA THR A 122 -4.89 2.74 -14.21
C THR A 122 -4.76 3.88 -13.18
N THR A 123 -5.88 4.52 -12.85
CA THR A 123 -5.95 5.61 -11.86
C THR A 123 -7.12 5.39 -10.92
N LEU A 124 -6.84 5.24 -9.63
CA LEU A 124 -7.84 5.15 -8.57
C LEU A 124 -7.79 6.42 -7.72
N ASP A 125 -8.75 7.32 -7.96
CA ASP A 125 -8.95 8.50 -7.13
C ASP A 125 -9.80 8.12 -5.92
N LEU A 126 -9.29 8.36 -4.71
CA LEU A 126 -9.96 8.05 -3.44
C LEU A 126 -10.46 9.29 -2.70
N THR A 127 -10.31 10.50 -3.25
CA THR A 127 -10.54 11.76 -2.54
C THR A 127 -11.96 11.93 -1.97
N GLY A 128 -12.97 11.29 -2.56
CA GLY A 128 -14.35 11.30 -2.06
C GLY A 128 -14.68 10.21 -1.03
N PHE A 129 -13.84 9.18 -0.87
CA PHE A 129 -14.09 8.06 0.04
C PHE A 129 -13.56 8.31 1.45
N THR A 130 -14.05 9.37 2.08
CA THR A 130 -13.59 9.83 3.40
C THR A 130 -13.94 8.88 4.55
N GLN A 131 -14.86 7.95 4.33
CA GLN A 131 -15.34 6.97 5.32
C GLN A 131 -14.80 5.55 5.06
N LEU A 132 -13.83 5.39 4.14
CA LEU A 132 -13.36 4.07 3.75
C LEU A 132 -12.63 3.37 4.90
N GLU A 133 -13.08 2.16 5.22
CA GLU A 133 -12.50 1.24 6.21
C GLU A 133 -11.78 0.08 5.53
N ILE A 134 -12.24 -0.37 4.35
CA ILE A 134 -11.63 -1.47 3.60
C ILE A 134 -11.40 -1.04 2.15
N LEU A 135 -10.15 -1.17 1.69
CA LEU A 135 -9.77 -1.03 0.30
C LEU A 135 -9.10 -2.29 -0.21
N ASP A 136 -9.73 -2.92 -1.19
CA ASP A 136 -9.15 -3.99 -2.00
C ASP A 136 -9.10 -3.52 -3.46
N CYS A 137 -7.88 -3.26 -3.92
CA CYS A 137 -7.58 -2.87 -5.30
C CYS A 137 -6.51 -3.77 -5.90
N GLU A 138 -6.55 -5.07 -5.59
CA GLU A 138 -5.57 -6.04 -6.10
C GLU A 138 -5.65 -6.19 -7.62
N TYR A 139 -4.52 -6.43 -8.29
CA TYR A 139 -4.44 -6.67 -9.74
C TYR A 139 -5.18 -5.61 -10.58
N ALA A 140 -5.02 -4.34 -10.21
CA ALA A 140 -5.72 -3.22 -10.82
C ALA A 140 -4.89 -2.46 -11.87
N GLN A 141 -3.61 -2.80 -12.06
CA GLN A 141 -2.65 -2.07 -12.92
C GLN A 141 -2.34 -0.63 -12.44
N ILE A 142 -2.55 -0.37 -11.15
CA ILE A 142 -2.32 0.95 -10.53
C ILE A 142 -0.80 1.21 -10.45
N THR A 143 -0.38 2.42 -10.84
CA THR A 143 1.03 2.85 -10.74
C THR A 143 1.28 3.81 -9.57
N SER A 144 0.22 4.45 -9.05
CA SER A 144 0.26 5.31 -7.87
C SER A 144 -1.03 5.17 -7.09
N LEU A 145 -0.93 5.03 -5.77
CA LEU A 145 -2.06 4.95 -4.86
C LEU A 145 -1.87 5.97 -3.73
N ASN A 146 -2.85 6.85 -3.53
CA ASN A 146 -2.83 7.82 -2.44
C ASN A 146 -3.83 7.43 -1.36
N VAL A 147 -3.32 6.91 -0.25
CA VAL A 147 -4.08 6.57 0.97
C VAL A 147 -3.65 7.38 2.18
N ALA A 148 -2.71 8.32 2.01
CA ALA A 148 -2.15 9.08 3.11
C ALA A 148 -3.25 9.85 3.87
N GLY A 149 -3.24 9.74 5.19
CA GLY A 149 -4.19 10.39 6.08
C GLY A 149 -5.59 9.76 6.12
N MET A 150 -5.83 8.60 5.48
CA MET A 150 -7.09 7.85 5.61
C MET A 150 -7.19 7.18 6.99
N GLN A 151 -7.40 7.97 8.03
CA GLN A 151 -7.37 7.56 9.43
C GLN A 151 -8.38 6.45 9.79
N GLY A 152 -9.45 6.29 9.01
CA GLY A 152 -10.46 5.24 9.19
C GLY A 152 -10.14 3.91 8.49
N LEU A 153 -9.11 3.86 7.62
CA LEU A 153 -8.78 2.67 6.84
C LEU A 153 -8.18 1.60 7.76
N LYS A 154 -8.84 0.44 7.81
CA LYS A 154 -8.48 -0.72 8.63
C LYS A 154 -7.81 -1.84 7.84
N SER A 155 -8.21 -2.04 6.58
CA SER A 155 -7.65 -3.08 5.72
C SER A 155 -7.30 -2.51 4.35
N LEU A 156 -6.05 -2.73 3.94
CA LEU A 156 -5.53 -2.34 2.64
C LEU A 156 -4.91 -3.55 1.92
N ARG A 157 -5.52 -3.95 0.81
CA ARG A 157 -5.00 -4.97 -0.11
C ARG A 157 -4.72 -4.35 -1.47
N CYS A 158 -3.46 -4.30 -1.86
CA CYS A 158 -3.02 -3.64 -3.08
C CYS A 158 -2.07 -4.49 -3.95
N SER A 159 -2.12 -5.80 -3.79
CA SER A 159 -1.26 -6.75 -4.52
C SER A 159 -1.38 -6.64 -6.04
N GLY A 160 -0.37 -7.09 -6.79
CA GLY A 160 -0.44 -7.23 -8.25
C GLY A 160 -0.55 -5.92 -9.01
N ASN A 161 0.02 -4.85 -8.45
CA ASN A 161 0.05 -3.52 -9.06
C ASN A 161 1.50 -3.16 -9.46
N ALA A 162 1.72 -1.92 -9.90
CA ALA A 162 3.03 -1.42 -10.29
C ALA A 162 3.51 -0.32 -9.33
N LEU A 163 3.19 -0.44 -8.04
CA LEU A 163 3.55 0.55 -7.02
C LEU A 163 5.05 0.47 -6.71
N THR A 164 5.77 1.57 -6.91
CA THR A 164 7.18 1.70 -6.50
C THR A 164 7.34 2.36 -5.14
N THR A 165 6.35 3.16 -4.73
CA THR A 165 6.26 3.83 -3.44
C THR A 165 4.82 3.75 -2.94
N LEU A 166 4.64 3.67 -1.64
CA LEU A 166 3.34 3.78 -1.00
C LEU A 166 3.49 4.52 0.33
N ASP A 167 2.81 5.66 0.45
CA ASP A 167 2.79 6.45 1.68
C ASP A 167 1.65 5.96 2.58
N LEU A 168 2.00 5.41 3.73
CA LEU A 168 1.08 4.90 4.75
C LEU A 168 0.93 5.86 5.94
N SER A 169 1.44 7.10 5.83
CA SER A 169 1.35 8.08 6.90
C SER A 169 -0.10 8.41 7.25
N GLY A 170 -0.36 8.57 8.55
CA GLY A 170 -1.69 8.86 9.10
C GLY A 170 -2.68 7.69 9.08
N LEU A 171 -2.28 6.48 8.70
CA LEU A 171 -3.14 5.28 8.73
C LEU A 171 -3.25 4.64 10.12
N SER A 172 -3.64 5.44 11.12
CA SER A 172 -3.64 5.03 12.53
C SER A 172 -4.60 3.89 12.91
N SER A 173 -5.62 3.62 12.08
CA SER A 173 -6.55 2.50 12.28
C SER A 173 -6.17 1.26 11.46
N LEU A 174 -5.05 1.25 10.74
CA LEU A 174 -4.68 0.14 9.87
C LEU A 174 -4.40 -1.11 10.71
N GLU A 175 -5.18 -2.16 10.50
CA GLU A 175 -5.11 -3.44 11.19
C GLU A 175 -4.51 -4.53 10.28
N GLU A 176 -4.78 -4.46 8.97
CA GLU A 176 -4.35 -5.42 7.96
C GLU A 176 -3.72 -4.71 6.75
N PHE A 177 -2.50 -5.09 6.40
CA PHE A 177 -1.83 -4.65 5.18
C PHE A 177 -1.33 -5.85 4.36
N THR A 178 -1.77 -5.93 3.11
CA THR A 178 -1.30 -6.94 2.16
C THR A 178 -0.82 -6.29 0.87
N SER A 179 0.44 -6.55 0.53
CA SER A 179 1.03 -6.16 -0.75
C SER A 179 1.92 -7.27 -1.29
N ALA A 180 1.43 -7.99 -2.28
CA ALA A 180 2.23 -8.89 -3.10
C ALA A 180 2.52 -8.29 -4.48
N GLU A 181 3.61 -8.67 -5.14
CA GLU A 181 3.85 -8.34 -6.55
C GLU A 181 3.84 -6.83 -6.84
N ASN A 182 4.44 -6.03 -5.96
CA ASN A 182 4.66 -4.60 -6.22
C ASN A 182 6.16 -4.27 -6.07
N PRO A 183 6.76 -3.51 -7.00
CA PRO A 183 8.18 -3.13 -6.93
C PRO A 183 8.47 -2.03 -5.88
N ILE A 184 7.84 -2.11 -4.69
CA ILE A 184 8.01 -1.13 -3.61
C ILE A 184 9.40 -1.25 -3.00
N THR A 185 10.09 -0.12 -2.88
CA THR A 185 11.46 -0.05 -2.35
C THR A 185 11.55 0.39 -0.89
N SER A 186 10.50 0.98 -0.34
CA SER A 186 10.41 1.38 1.07
C SER A 186 8.98 1.41 1.56
N LEU A 187 8.75 1.01 2.81
CA LEU A 187 7.48 1.16 3.53
C LEU A 187 7.76 1.68 4.93
N ASN A 188 6.92 2.59 5.41
CA ASN A 188 6.96 3.10 6.77
C ASN A 188 5.64 2.76 7.48
N PHE A 189 5.72 2.10 8.63
CA PHE A 189 4.58 1.70 9.45
C PHE A 189 4.50 2.44 10.80
N ASP A 190 5.23 3.54 10.98
CA ASP A 190 5.31 4.32 12.23
C ASP A 190 3.94 4.76 12.76
N ASP A 191 3.03 5.14 11.85
CA ASP A 191 1.66 5.54 12.23
C ASP A 191 0.69 4.35 12.35
N ALA A 192 1.05 3.16 11.86
CA ALA A 192 0.19 1.97 11.83
C ALA A 192 0.23 1.19 13.16
N VAL A 193 -0.08 1.89 14.26
CA VAL A 193 0.03 1.36 15.63
C VAL A 193 -0.93 0.20 15.94
N ASN A 194 -2.00 0.06 15.16
CA ASN A 194 -2.98 -1.02 15.29
C ASN A 194 -2.70 -2.21 14.36
N LEU A 195 -1.58 -2.20 13.62
CA LEU A 195 -1.27 -3.23 12.65
C LEU A 195 -1.10 -4.58 13.34
N SER A 196 -1.96 -5.53 12.95
CA SER A 196 -2.01 -6.88 13.51
C SER A 196 -1.67 -7.96 12.50
N GLN A 197 -1.89 -7.69 11.21
CA GLN A 197 -1.64 -8.62 10.12
C GLN A 197 -0.88 -7.92 8.99
N LEU A 198 0.31 -8.43 8.68
CA LEU A 198 1.18 -7.86 7.67
C LEU A 198 1.66 -8.93 6.69
N THR A 199 1.33 -8.79 5.41
CA THR A 199 1.86 -9.64 4.35
C THR A 199 2.55 -8.80 3.29
N ILE A 200 3.85 -9.03 3.10
CA ILE A 200 4.65 -8.42 2.03
C ILE A 200 5.34 -9.52 1.24
N ARG A 201 5.01 -9.62 -0.05
CA ARG A 201 5.56 -10.64 -0.95
C ARG A 201 6.05 -10.03 -2.26
N GLN A 202 7.17 -10.53 -2.79
CA GLN A 202 7.70 -10.07 -4.08
C GLN A 202 7.84 -8.55 -4.16
N SER A 203 8.43 -7.95 -3.12
CA SER A 203 8.79 -6.52 -3.07
C SER A 203 10.27 -6.29 -3.37
N MET A 204 10.67 -5.01 -3.45
CA MET A 204 12.05 -4.57 -3.65
C MET A 204 12.62 -3.91 -2.38
N LEU A 205 12.06 -4.23 -1.21
CA LEU A 205 12.54 -3.76 0.09
C LEU A 205 13.93 -4.33 0.39
N THR A 206 14.80 -3.51 0.96
CA THR A 206 16.10 -3.95 1.54
C THR A 206 16.05 -4.06 3.05
N GLU A 207 15.18 -3.28 3.68
CA GLU A 207 14.99 -3.25 5.13
C GLU A 207 13.51 -3.01 5.45
N LEU A 208 13.12 -3.39 6.66
CA LEU A 208 11.78 -3.13 7.17
C LEU A 208 11.83 -2.89 8.67
N ASP A 209 11.26 -1.77 9.11
CA ASP A 209 11.11 -1.42 10.54
C ASP A 209 9.65 -1.54 10.97
N LEU A 210 9.41 -2.31 12.03
CA LEU A 210 8.10 -2.59 12.62
C LEU A 210 8.07 -2.28 14.13
N THR A 211 9.03 -1.51 14.63
CA THR A 211 9.14 -1.13 16.04
C THR A 211 7.91 -0.41 16.61
N HIS A 212 7.09 0.21 15.76
CA HIS A 212 5.87 0.91 16.13
C HIS A 212 4.59 0.09 15.94
N SER A 213 4.69 -1.21 15.70
CA SER A 213 3.55 -2.12 15.49
C SER A 213 3.42 -3.18 16.60
N PRO A 214 3.05 -2.81 17.85
CA PRO A 214 3.04 -3.71 19.00
C PRO A 214 1.93 -4.78 18.96
N LEU A 215 0.94 -4.65 18.08
CA LEU A 215 -0.20 -5.58 17.96
C LEU A 215 0.01 -6.65 16.88
N LEU A 216 1.18 -6.71 16.25
CA LEU A 216 1.47 -7.71 15.22
C LEU A 216 1.29 -9.13 15.77
N ALA A 217 0.37 -9.86 15.16
CA ALA A 217 0.11 -11.26 15.43
C ALA A 217 0.48 -12.14 14.23
N TYR A 218 0.30 -11.63 13.01
CA TYR A 218 0.60 -12.34 11.78
C TYR A 218 1.60 -11.58 10.90
N ILE A 219 2.68 -12.25 10.49
CA ILE A 219 3.63 -11.74 9.49
C ILE A 219 3.89 -12.75 8.37
N GLY A 220 3.73 -12.30 7.13
CA GLY A 220 4.01 -13.06 5.92
C GLY A 220 5.04 -12.37 5.05
N PHE A 221 6.31 -12.76 5.16
CA PHE A 221 7.38 -12.28 4.30
C PHE A 221 7.81 -13.39 3.36
N SER A 222 7.37 -13.32 2.11
CA SER A 222 7.71 -14.35 1.13
C SER A 222 8.30 -13.76 -0.15
N GLU A 223 9.32 -14.40 -0.70
CA GLU A 223 9.88 -14.04 -2.01
C GLU A 223 10.33 -12.57 -2.10
N ASN A 224 10.95 -12.01 -1.05
CA ASN A 224 11.56 -10.68 -1.09
C ASN A 224 13.07 -10.84 -1.32
N PRO A 225 13.55 -10.88 -2.57
CA PRO A 225 14.94 -11.25 -2.88
C PRO A 225 15.97 -10.22 -2.41
N LEU A 226 15.57 -8.97 -2.17
CA LEU A 226 16.46 -7.90 -1.73
C LEU A 226 16.42 -7.63 -0.22
N LEU A 227 15.48 -8.23 0.52
CA LEU A 227 15.29 -7.94 1.93
C LEU A 227 16.45 -8.50 2.75
N GLU A 228 17.22 -7.62 3.38
CA GLU A 228 18.42 -7.95 4.17
C GLU A 228 18.13 -7.93 5.66
N THR A 229 17.33 -6.97 6.12
CA THR A 229 17.11 -6.76 7.55
C THR A 229 15.65 -6.49 7.90
N ILE A 230 15.23 -6.96 9.08
CA ILE A 230 13.91 -6.67 9.65
C ILE A 230 14.08 -6.30 11.12
N ASN A 231 13.42 -5.23 11.56
CA ASN A 231 13.34 -4.85 12.97
C ASN A 231 11.93 -5.12 13.52
N LEU A 232 11.79 -6.18 14.31
CA LEU A 232 10.57 -6.60 15.00
C LEU A 232 10.60 -6.24 16.51
N LYS A 233 11.45 -5.31 16.94
CA LYS A 233 11.54 -4.90 18.36
C LYS A 233 10.39 -3.97 18.75
N ASN A 234 9.18 -4.50 18.73
CA ASN A 234 7.94 -3.74 18.83
C ASN A 234 7.39 -3.63 20.27
N ASN A 235 8.07 -4.24 21.24
CA ASN A 235 7.61 -4.41 22.62
C ASN A 235 6.19 -5.01 22.71
N GLY A 236 5.84 -5.84 21.71
CA GLY A 236 4.53 -6.46 21.55
C GLY A 236 4.42 -7.80 22.25
N ALA A 237 3.39 -8.56 21.87
CA ALA A 237 3.33 -9.97 22.21
C ALA A 237 4.21 -10.77 21.23
N ALA A 238 4.89 -11.79 21.75
CA ALA A 238 5.69 -12.68 20.92
C ALA A 238 4.83 -13.35 19.84
N LEU A 239 5.34 -13.33 18.61
CA LEU A 239 4.74 -14.01 17.46
C LEU A 239 4.60 -15.52 17.71
N VAL A 240 3.63 -16.17 17.10
CA VAL A 240 3.51 -17.64 17.10
C VAL A 240 4.07 -18.22 15.81
N ALA A 241 4.80 -19.33 15.88
CA ALA A 241 5.44 -19.99 14.73
C ALA A 241 4.50 -20.21 13.52
N THR A 242 3.23 -20.54 13.76
CA THR A 242 2.22 -20.76 12.71
C THR A 242 1.73 -19.47 12.04
N GLU A 243 1.98 -18.33 12.67
CA GLU A 243 1.50 -17.00 12.27
C GLU A 243 2.65 -16.16 11.69
N CYS A 244 3.85 -16.74 11.52
CA CYS A 244 4.97 -16.10 10.86
C CYS A 244 5.58 -16.96 9.75
N GLN A 245 5.79 -16.36 8.58
CA GLN A 245 6.28 -17.04 7.37
C GLN A 245 7.41 -16.25 6.70
N PHE A 246 8.52 -16.92 6.37
CA PHE A 246 9.74 -16.30 5.81
C PHE A 246 10.24 -16.95 4.51
N ASN A 247 9.34 -17.53 3.72
CA ASN A 247 9.69 -18.27 2.50
C ASN A 247 10.57 -17.47 1.53
N ASN A 248 11.64 -18.07 1.03
CA ASN A 248 12.39 -17.54 -0.12
C ASN A 248 12.83 -16.06 0.03
N ASN A 249 13.43 -15.71 1.17
CA ASN A 249 14.12 -14.41 1.36
C ASN A 249 15.65 -14.64 1.37
N PRO A 250 16.29 -14.92 0.22
CA PRO A 250 17.67 -15.41 0.15
C PRO A 250 18.73 -14.44 0.68
N ASN A 251 18.44 -13.13 0.70
CA ASN A 251 19.36 -12.11 1.20
C ASN A 251 19.08 -11.71 2.66
N LEU A 252 18.08 -12.29 3.31
CA LEU A 252 17.78 -11.96 4.70
C LEU A 252 18.92 -12.45 5.59
N VAL A 253 19.57 -11.51 6.29
CA VAL A 253 20.74 -11.75 7.12
C VAL A 253 20.49 -11.48 8.59
N SER A 254 19.59 -10.57 8.94
CA SER A 254 19.34 -10.24 10.33
C SER A 254 17.90 -9.86 10.63
N VAL A 255 17.36 -10.43 11.70
CA VAL A 255 16.07 -10.06 12.28
C VAL A 255 16.30 -9.66 13.74
N CYS A 256 15.99 -8.41 14.05
CA CYS A 256 15.99 -7.88 15.41
C CYS A 256 14.63 -8.14 16.05
N VAL A 257 14.61 -8.56 17.31
CA VAL A 257 13.40 -8.95 18.04
C VAL A 257 13.44 -8.42 19.47
N ASP A 258 12.35 -8.57 20.22
CA ASP A 258 12.36 -8.25 21.66
C ASP A 258 13.12 -9.32 22.48
N ASP A 259 13.58 -8.91 23.66
CA ASP A 259 14.35 -9.76 24.57
C ASP A 259 13.51 -10.99 24.99
N GLY A 260 13.95 -12.20 24.63
CA GLY A 260 13.27 -13.46 24.95
C GLY A 260 12.41 -14.03 23.82
N GLU A 261 12.34 -13.37 22.66
CA GLU A 261 11.57 -13.83 21.50
C GLU A 261 12.40 -14.62 20.47
N GLU A 262 13.72 -14.69 20.65
CA GLU A 262 14.64 -15.26 19.65
C GLU A 262 14.29 -16.71 19.30
N GLU A 263 13.97 -17.54 20.31
CA GLU A 263 13.62 -18.94 20.11
C GLU A 263 12.26 -19.09 19.40
N THR A 264 11.32 -18.20 19.69
CA THR A 264 9.98 -18.24 19.10
C THR A 264 10.01 -17.81 17.63
N VAL A 265 10.71 -16.72 17.33
CA VAL A 265 10.88 -16.25 15.94
C VAL A 265 11.71 -17.23 15.10
N ALA A 266 12.68 -17.92 15.70
CA ALA A 266 13.43 -18.98 15.00
C ALA A 266 12.56 -20.16 14.55
N GLN A 267 11.37 -20.33 15.11
CA GLN A 267 10.41 -21.39 14.76
C GLN A 267 9.43 -20.97 13.65
N CYS A 268 9.49 -19.73 13.18
CA CYS A 268 8.66 -19.29 12.07
C CYS A 268 8.82 -20.18 10.84
N ASN A 269 7.73 -20.36 10.10
CA ASN A 269 7.71 -21.29 8.98
C ASN A 269 8.67 -20.83 7.86
N TRP A 270 9.43 -21.79 7.34
CA TRP A 270 10.39 -21.60 6.23
C TRP A 270 11.46 -20.55 6.49
N TRP A 271 11.97 -20.52 7.72
CA TRP A 271 13.07 -19.64 8.13
C TRP A 271 14.32 -19.78 7.21
N PRO A 272 14.90 -18.67 6.73
CA PRO A 272 16.11 -18.70 5.93
C PRO A 272 17.33 -19.05 6.79
N THR A 273 18.13 -20.01 6.35
CA THR A 273 19.31 -20.50 7.09
C THR A 273 20.42 -19.46 7.26
N THR A 274 20.40 -18.39 6.46
CA THR A 274 21.35 -17.28 6.49
C THR A 274 21.01 -16.23 7.55
N ALA A 275 19.75 -16.11 7.95
CA ALA A 275 19.30 -15.05 8.84
C ALA A 275 19.64 -15.36 10.30
N GLN A 276 20.26 -14.38 10.96
CA GLN A 276 20.51 -14.39 12.40
C GLN A 276 19.40 -13.64 13.13
N ILE A 277 19.03 -14.10 14.32
CA ILE A 277 18.06 -13.44 15.21
C ILE A 277 18.81 -12.85 16.39
N SER A 278 18.47 -11.62 16.80
CA SER A 278 19.13 -10.96 17.92
C SER A 278 18.22 -9.96 18.62
N SER A 279 18.13 -10.05 19.95
CA SER A 279 17.47 -9.05 20.79
C SER A 279 18.31 -7.81 21.08
N THR A 280 19.63 -7.97 21.06
CA THR A 280 20.59 -6.86 21.24
C THR A 280 20.73 -5.98 20.00
N CYS A 281 20.29 -6.50 18.84
CA CYS A 281 20.24 -5.80 17.56
C CYS A 281 21.56 -5.15 17.14
N SER A 282 22.69 -5.65 17.67
CA SER A 282 24.06 -5.24 17.36
C SER A 282 24.47 -5.43 15.88
N PHE A 283 23.60 -6.02 15.07
CA PHE A 283 23.72 -6.17 13.63
C PHE A 283 23.09 -4.99 12.85
N LEU A 284 22.13 -4.29 13.46
CA LEU A 284 21.40 -3.12 12.92
C LEU A 284 22.06 -1.79 13.25
N ASP A 285 23.16 -1.79 14.01
CA ASP A 285 24.08 -0.65 14.00
C ASP A 285 24.56 -0.50 12.55
N THR A 286 23.97 0.49 11.90
CA THR A 286 24.05 0.89 10.48
C THR A 286 25.47 1.17 9.98
N GLU A 287 26.48 0.96 10.83
CA GLU A 287 27.88 0.91 10.46
C GLU A 287 28.39 -0.49 10.07
N THR A 288 27.64 -1.59 10.22
CA THR A 288 28.27 -2.91 10.17
C THR A 288 28.04 -3.72 8.89
N PHE A 289 27.00 -3.44 8.10
CA PHE A 289 26.69 -4.25 6.90
C PHE A 289 27.13 -3.61 5.57
N ALA A 290 26.80 -2.34 5.31
CA ALA A 290 27.31 -1.63 4.12
C ALA A 290 28.76 -1.13 4.27
N ALA A 291 29.20 -0.82 5.50
CA ALA A 291 30.56 -0.31 5.72
C ALA A 291 31.65 -1.39 5.60
N LYS A 292 31.30 -2.68 5.68
CA LYS A 292 32.26 -3.80 5.65
C LYS A 292 32.74 -4.19 4.25
N LYS A 293 32.23 -3.54 3.19
CA LYS A 293 32.70 -3.79 1.81
C LYS A 293 33.10 -2.54 1.02
N ILE A 294 32.89 -1.32 1.53
CA ILE A 294 33.36 -0.09 0.86
C ILE A 294 34.49 0.52 1.68
N GLU A 295 35.73 0.35 1.21
CA GLU A 295 36.93 0.95 1.79
C GLU A 295 37.39 2.16 0.95
N LEU A 296 37.73 3.26 1.63
CA LEU A 296 38.29 4.45 0.99
C LEU A 296 39.79 4.50 1.25
N PHE A 297 40.59 4.49 0.19
CA PHE A 297 42.05 4.55 0.33
C PHE A 297 42.70 5.46 -0.72
N PRO A 298 43.65 6.33 -0.33
CA PRO A 298 43.96 6.72 1.05
C PRO A 298 42.83 7.57 1.65
N ASN A 299 42.61 7.45 2.96
CA ASN A 299 41.75 8.36 3.72
C ASN A 299 42.30 8.43 5.16
N PRO A 300 42.86 9.55 5.63
CA PRO A 300 42.90 10.87 4.99
C PRO A 300 43.72 10.95 3.69
N SER A 301 43.38 11.89 2.79
CA SER A 301 44.05 12.09 1.48
C SER A 301 44.31 13.57 1.19
N ASP A 302 45.33 13.85 0.37
CA ASP A 302 45.64 15.17 -0.21
C ASP A 302 45.43 15.22 -1.74
N GLY A 303 44.90 14.13 -2.31
CA GLY A 303 44.71 13.97 -3.74
C GLY A 303 43.60 12.98 -4.08
N LEU A 304 43.91 11.90 -4.79
CA LEU A 304 42.91 10.91 -5.16
C LEU A 304 42.48 10.05 -3.96
N VAL A 305 41.19 9.75 -3.88
CA VAL A 305 40.58 8.78 -2.96
C VAL A 305 39.92 7.70 -3.80
N THR A 306 40.41 6.46 -3.68
CA THR A 306 39.89 5.30 -4.39
C THR A 306 38.80 4.62 -3.55
N VAL A 307 37.71 4.22 -4.21
CA VAL A 307 36.64 3.43 -3.61
C VAL A 307 36.89 1.95 -3.94
N HIS A 308 37.18 1.15 -2.92
CA HIS A 308 37.34 -0.30 -3.03
C HIS A 308 36.04 -0.98 -2.60
N THR A 309 35.44 -1.74 -3.50
CA THR A 309 34.19 -2.48 -3.22
C THR A 309 34.07 -3.72 -4.10
N GLY A 310 33.31 -4.70 -3.63
CA GLY A 310 32.95 -5.90 -4.40
C GLY A 310 31.74 -5.71 -5.33
N PHE A 311 31.21 -4.49 -5.39
CA PHE A 311 29.99 -4.12 -6.12
C PHE A 311 30.32 -3.20 -7.31
N GLU A 312 29.53 -3.26 -8.38
CA GLU A 312 29.60 -2.35 -9.52
C GLU A 312 29.17 -0.93 -9.13
N ILE A 313 30.12 -0.01 -9.07
CA ILE A 313 29.82 1.41 -8.86
C ILE A 313 29.14 1.96 -10.11
N LYS A 314 28.03 2.70 -9.95
CA LYS A 314 27.39 3.48 -11.02
C LYS A 314 28.00 4.88 -11.09
N PHE A 315 27.99 5.59 -9.96
CA PHE A 315 28.61 6.91 -9.84
C PHE A 315 28.91 7.27 -8.38
N LEU A 316 29.77 8.26 -8.19
CA LEU A 316 30.14 8.86 -6.92
C LEU A 316 29.69 10.32 -6.89
N GLU A 317 29.31 10.81 -5.72
CA GLU A 317 29.02 12.22 -5.46
C GLU A 317 29.73 12.69 -4.19
N LEU A 318 30.39 13.83 -4.27
CA LEU A 318 31.09 14.44 -3.14
C LEU A 318 30.38 15.71 -2.69
N TYR A 319 30.14 15.81 -1.40
CA TYR A 319 29.43 16.90 -0.77
C TYR A 319 30.28 17.57 0.31
N ASP A 320 30.05 18.86 0.54
CA ASP A 320 30.46 19.50 1.80
C ASP A 320 29.49 19.15 2.95
N LEU A 321 29.85 19.55 4.17
CA LEU A 321 29.04 19.32 5.37
C LEU A 321 27.72 20.10 5.39
N GLN A 322 27.54 21.05 4.48
CA GLN A 322 26.27 21.78 4.30
C GLN A 322 25.37 21.12 3.23
N GLY A 323 25.79 19.96 2.69
CA GLY A 323 25.03 19.20 1.70
C GLY A 323 25.12 19.74 0.27
N ARG A 324 26.06 20.64 -0.03
CA ARG A 324 26.27 21.13 -1.40
C ARG A 324 27.11 20.15 -2.19
N LEU A 325 26.65 19.78 -3.38
CA LEU A 325 27.39 18.92 -4.31
C LEU A 325 28.62 19.66 -4.84
N LEU A 326 29.79 19.07 -4.65
CA LEU A 326 31.09 19.59 -5.08
C LEU A 326 31.58 18.91 -6.35
N GLN A 327 31.34 17.61 -6.50
CA GLN A 327 31.81 16.81 -7.64
C GLN A 327 30.94 15.57 -7.84
N GLN A 328 30.79 15.13 -9.08
CA GLN A 328 30.19 13.85 -9.44
C GLN A 328 31.09 13.10 -10.44
N VAL A 329 31.25 11.79 -10.24
CA VAL A 329 32.09 10.93 -11.10
C VAL A 329 31.28 9.69 -11.49
N THR A 330 31.02 9.50 -12.78
CA THR A 330 30.45 8.25 -13.30
C THR A 330 31.54 7.18 -13.35
N ALA A 331 31.23 5.97 -12.89
CA ALA A 331 32.17 4.87 -12.92
C ALA A 331 32.49 4.46 -14.36
N VAL A 332 33.75 4.10 -14.60
CA VAL A 332 34.23 3.48 -15.83
C VAL A 332 34.82 2.13 -15.42
N GLN A 333 34.52 1.05 -16.16
CA GLN A 333 34.87 -0.33 -15.79
C GLN A 333 36.24 -0.44 -15.07
N GLY A 334 36.23 -0.77 -13.79
CA GLY A 334 37.42 -0.83 -12.92
C GLY A 334 37.25 -0.08 -11.59
N ASN A 335 38.39 0.27 -10.96
CA ASN A 335 38.42 1.05 -9.71
C ASN A 335 37.98 2.50 -9.97
N THR A 336 37.00 2.99 -9.21
CA THR A 336 36.52 4.38 -9.31
C THR A 336 37.15 5.24 -8.21
N SER A 337 37.64 6.42 -8.58
CA SER A 337 38.30 7.35 -7.66
C SER A 337 37.72 8.76 -7.79
N ILE A 338 37.86 9.55 -6.72
CA ILE A 338 37.50 10.96 -6.69
C ILE A 338 38.71 11.80 -6.27
N ASP A 339 38.89 12.98 -6.88
CA ASP A 339 40.04 13.86 -6.63
C ASP A 339 39.67 14.96 -5.64
N VAL A 340 40.29 14.97 -4.47
CA VAL A 340 40.07 15.99 -3.43
C VAL A 340 41.20 17.03 -3.37
N SER A 341 42.17 17.00 -4.29
CA SER A 341 43.33 17.90 -4.27
C SER A 341 42.96 19.39 -4.33
N ASN A 342 41.87 19.74 -5.03
CA ASN A 342 41.42 21.12 -5.20
C ASN A 342 40.54 21.64 -4.05
N LEU A 343 40.26 20.80 -3.04
CA LEU A 343 39.41 21.14 -1.91
C LEU A 343 40.23 21.68 -0.73
N GLN A 344 39.58 22.48 0.11
CA GLN A 344 40.19 22.98 1.36
C GLN A 344 40.36 21.83 2.35
N ASN A 345 41.30 21.98 3.28
CA ASN A 345 41.48 21.03 4.37
C ASN A 345 40.21 20.94 5.22
N GLY A 346 39.74 19.73 5.47
CA GLY A 346 38.48 19.53 6.18
C GLY A 346 37.83 18.19 5.88
N GLU A 347 36.58 18.08 6.32
CA GLU A 347 35.79 16.86 6.20
C GLU A 347 34.75 17.01 5.10
N TYR A 348 34.58 15.94 4.32
CA TYR A 348 33.65 15.87 3.19
C TYR A 348 32.87 14.57 3.24
N LEU A 349 31.69 14.56 2.61
CA LEU A 349 30.83 13.38 2.53
C LEU A 349 30.84 12.84 1.10
N LEU A 350 31.36 11.62 0.93
CA LEU A 350 31.30 10.88 -0.33
C LEU A 350 30.10 9.95 -0.31
N LYS A 351 29.15 10.16 -1.22
CA LYS A 351 28.06 9.22 -1.49
C LYS A 351 28.43 8.33 -2.67
N VAL A 352 28.38 7.02 -2.45
CA VAL A 352 28.71 5.96 -3.40
C VAL A 352 27.41 5.30 -3.85
N TYR A 353 27.14 5.30 -5.16
CA TYR A 353 25.98 4.62 -5.74
C TYR A 353 26.45 3.39 -6.50
N THR A 354 25.89 2.23 -6.17
CA THR A 354 26.22 0.93 -6.76
C THR A 354 25.00 0.34 -7.49
N GLU A 355 25.19 -0.81 -8.11
CA GLU A 355 24.13 -1.64 -8.68
C GLU A 355 23.10 -2.09 -7.65
N ILE A 356 23.51 -2.27 -6.39
CA ILE A 356 22.65 -2.75 -5.29
C ILE A 356 22.09 -1.64 -4.36
N GLY A 357 22.61 -0.42 -4.40
CA GLY A 357 22.13 0.64 -3.48
C GLY A 357 23.03 1.87 -3.42
N SER A 358 22.93 2.66 -2.35
CA SER A 358 23.85 3.78 -2.12
C SER A 358 24.26 3.90 -0.65
N LEU A 359 25.50 4.34 -0.39
CA LEU A 359 26.08 4.53 0.94
C LEU A 359 26.83 5.86 1.02
N SER A 360 26.89 6.49 2.19
CA SER A 360 27.77 7.65 2.42
C SER A 360 28.96 7.30 3.30
N LYS A 361 30.15 7.82 2.96
CA LYS A 361 31.41 7.67 3.71
C LYS A 361 32.08 9.03 3.86
N LYS A 362 32.75 9.22 5.00
CA LYS A 362 33.49 10.45 5.29
C LYS A 362 34.88 10.42 4.66
N ILE A 363 35.25 11.50 3.98
CA ILE A 363 36.63 11.76 3.51
C ILE A 363 37.26 12.84 4.38
N LEU A 364 38.49 12.62 4.79
CA LEU A 364 39.34 13.61 5.47
C LEU A 364 40.37 14.15 4.48
N ARG A 365 40.22 15.42 4.07
CA ARG A 365 41.20 16.14 3.24
C ARG A 365 42.24 16.80 4.14
N LYS A 366 43.52 16.45 3.95
CA LYS A 366 44.64 16.93 4.77
C LYS A 366 45.37 18.14 4.24
#